data_AF-A0A8T3QI84-F1
#
_entry.id   AF-A0A8T3QI84-F1
#
_cell.length_a   1.000
_cell.length_b   1.000
_cell.length_c   1.000
_cell.angle_alpha   90.00
_cell.angle_beta   90.00
_cell.angle_gamma   90.00
#
_symmetry.space_group_name_H-M   'P 1'
#
loop_
_entity.id
_entity.type
_entity.pdbx_description
1 polymer ?
#
loop_
_entity_poly.entity_id
_entity_poly.type
_entity_poly.pdbx_seq_one_letter_code
_entity_poly.pdbx_strand_id
1 'polypeptide(L)'
;PLAISTVVLAWGASEIMAGLAVRGVVRGGLGIRGSLGVAAGRLVRNPLSVVLSFVLPLLVFVAVLVVSALAAGLGRTTLRSVLADDAPVGIGLLALLGFVGLWAAGLVLVAATTAWRGAVWSVTAAGTIGAAPDGPAGDWRLPAGSGRLPEPGPRKADPERGDR
;
A
#
# COMPACT_ATOMS: atom_id res chain seq x y z
N PRO A 1 29.96 1.36 -12.06
CA PRO A 1 29.04 2.04 -11.10
C PRO A 1 27.90 2.79 -11.80
N LEU A 2 28.21 3.67 -12.76
CA LEU A 2 27.23 4.53 -13.43
C LEU A 2 26.13 3.75 -14.18
N ALA A 3 26.51 2.70 -14.92
CA ALA A 3 25.57 1.82 -15.61
C ALA A 3 24.60 1.08 -14.67
N ILE A 4 25.09 0.62 -13.51
CA ILE A 4 24.27 -0.07 -12.51
C ILE A 4 23.24 0.91 -11.94
N SER A 5 23.65 2.12 -11.59
CA SER A 5 22.73 3.14 -11.09
C SER A 5 21.67 3.52 -12.13
N THR A 6 22.00 3.65 -13.43
CA THR A 6 21.00 3.94 -14.47
C THR A 6 20.00 2.79 -14.62
N VAL A 7 20.45 1.55 -14.59
CA VAL A 7 19.55 0.38 -14.65
C VAL A 7 18.61 0.35 -13.45
N VAL A 8 19.12 0.56 -12.23
CA VAL A 8 18.30 0.59 -11.02
C VAL A 8 17.29 1.74 -11.04
N LEU A 9 17.71 2.92 -11.49
CA LEU A 9 16.82 4.08 -11.62
C LEU A 9 15.74 3.87 -12.67
N ALA A 10 16.10 3.34 -13.85
CA ALA A 10 15.14 3.04 -14.92
C ALA A 10 14.14 1.97 -14.48
N TRP A 11 14.62 0.91 -13.83
CA TRP A 11 13.76 -0.13 -13.27
C TRP A 11 12.81 0.44 -12.20
N GLY A 12 13.32 1.21 -11.23
CA GLY A 12 12.51 1.83 -10.20
C GLY A 12 11.46 2.79 -10.77
N ALA A 13 11.82 3.60 -11.76
CA ALA A 13 10.88 4.47 -12.46
C ALA A 13 9.78 3.67 -13.18
N SER A 14 10.15 2.56 -13.84
CA SER A 14 9.18 1.68 -14.52
C SER A 14 8.20 1.01 -13.55
N GLU A 15 8.67 0.57 -12.39
CA GLU A 15 7.85 -0.01 -11.31
C GLU A 15 6.86 1.01 -10.75
N ILE A 16 7.33 2.22 -10.45
CA ILE A 16 6.48 3.32 -9.97
C ILE A 16 5.41 3.66 -11.02
N MET A 17 5.82 3.80 -12.27
CA MET A 17 4.91 4.12 -13.38
C MET A 17 3.88 3.01 -13.62
N ALA A 18 4.30 1.73 -13.60
CA ALA A 18 3.40 0.59 -13.75
C ALA A 18 2.39 0.51 -12.60
N GLY A 19 2.86 0.67 -11.35
CA GLY A 19 2.00 0.68 -10.17
C GLY A 19 0.96 1.81 -10.20
N LEU A 20 1.35 3.00 -10.67
CA LEU A 20 0.44 4.13 -10.86
C LEU A 20 -0.53 3.92 -12.05
N ALA A 21 -0.07 3.32 -13.15
CA ALA A 21 -0.90 3.06 -14.33
C ALA A 21 -1.98 2.02 -14.05
N VAL A 22 -1.63 0.89 -13.41
CA VAL A 22 -2.60 -0.14 -13.01
C VAL A 22 -3.71 0.45 -12.15
N ARG A 23 -3.39 1.40 -11.25
CA ARG A 23 -4.39 2.11 -10.44
C ARG A 23 -5.37 2.92 -11.29
N GLY A 24 -4.87 3.63 -12.30
CA GLY A 24 -5.70 4.42 -13.20
C GLY A 24 -6.66 3.55 -14.02
N VAL A 25 -6.20 2.36 -14.45
CA VAL A 25 -7.04 1.40 -15.18
C VAL A 25 -8.12 0.79 -14.27
N VAL A 26 -7.74 0.29 -13.09
CA VAL A 26 -8.67 -0.42 -12.20
C VAL A 26 -9.73 0.51 -11.60
N ARG A 27 -9.38 1.75 -11.23
CA ARG A 27 -10.33 2.67 -10.59
C ARG A 27 -11.00 3.67 -11.50
N GLY A 28 -10.29 4.16 -12.51
CA GLY A 28 -10.79 5.26 -13.35
C GLY A 28 -11.52 4.81 -14.60
N GLY A 29 -11.53 3.50 -14.90
CA GLY A 29 -11.93 3.00 -16.22
C GLY A 29 -11.08 3.59 -17.36
N LEU A 30 -9.94 4.23 -17.03
CA LEU A 30 -9.09 4.88 -18.00
C LEU A 30 -8.35 3.83 -18.81
N GLY A 31 -8.28 4.02 -20.12
CA GLY A 31 -7.39 3.24 -20.97
C GLY A 31 -5.93 3.35 -20.50
N ILE A 32 -5.10 2.37 -20.90
CA ILE A 32 -3.68 2.27 -20.51
C ILE A 32 -2.91 3.59 -20.79
N ARG A 33 -3.21 4.26 -21.92
CA ARG A 33 -2.58 5.55 -22.27
C ARG A 33 -3.00 6.70 -21.35
N GLY A 34 -4.28 6.77 -20.98
CA GLY A 34 -4.80 7.82 -20.09
C GLY A 34 -4.26 7.67 -18.66
N SER A 35 -4.19 6.43 -18.17
CA SER A 35 -3.64 6.15 -16.84
C SER A 35 -2.14 6.46 -16.74
N LEU A 36 -1.35 6.16 -17.77
CA LEU A 36 0.07 6.53 -17.84
C LEU A 36 0.27 8.05 -17.83
N GLY A 37 -0.56 8.81 -18.54
CA GLY A 37 -0.48 10.28 -18.56
C GLY A 37 -0.76 10.90 -17.18
N VAL A 38 -1.79 10.41 -16.48
CA VAL A 38 -2.12 10.86 -15.12
C VAL A 38 -1.03 10.46 -14.12
N ALA A 39 -0.46 9.25 -14.26
CA ALA A 39 0.66 8.79 -13.45
C ALA A 39 1.89 9.68 -13.60
N ALA A 40 2.28 9.99 -14.85
CA ALA A 40 3.39 10.89 -15.14
C ALA A 40 3.13 12.30 -14.57
N GLY A 41 1.91 12.83 -14.73
CA GLY A 41 1.53 14.13 -14.17
C GLY A 41 1.65 14.19 -12.64
N ARG A 42 1.28 13.11 -11.93
CA ARG A 42 1.46 13.02 -10.46
C ARG A 42 2.93 12.92 -10.07
N LEU A 43 3.72 12.15 -10.82
CA LEU A 43 5.17 12.01 -10.58
C LEU A 43 5.88 13.36 -10.69
N VAL A 44 5.53 14.16 -11.71
CA VAL A 44 6.12 15.49 -11.94
C VAL A 44 5.67 16.50 -10.87
N ARG A 45 4.39 16.47 -10.47
CA ARG A 45 3.86 17.42 -9.48
C ARG A 45 4.29 17.12 -8.04
N ASN A 46 4.46 15.86 -7.67
CA ASN A 46 4.76 15.44 -6.30
C ASN A 46 5.87 14.35 -6.24
N PRO A 47 7.09 14.63 -6.75
CA PRO A 47 8.12 13.62 -6.90
C PRO A 47 8.57 13.04 -5.55
N LEU A 48 8.72 13.90 -4.54
CA LEU A 48 9.17 13.49 -3.21
C LEU A 48 8.20 12.54 -2.52
N SER A 49 6.90 12.83 -2.55
CA SER A 49 5.88 11.97 -1.93
C SER A 49 5.82 10.60 -2.60
N VAL A 50 5.91 10.56 -3.94
CA VAL A 50 5.94 9.30 -4.71
C VAL A 50 7.21 8.50 -4.40
N VAL A 51 8.38 9.16 -4.36
CA VAL A 51 9.66 8.52 -4.02
C VAL A 51 9.62 7.99 -2.58
N LEU A 52 9.18 8.76 -1.59
CA LEU A 52 9.05 8.31 -0.19
C LEU A 52 8.13 7.09 -0.05
N SER A 53 6.98 7.11 -0.75
CA SER A 53 6.02 5.99 -0.73
C SER A 53 6.58 4.70 -1.34
N PHE A 54 7.55 4.81 -2.25
CA PHE A 54 8.23 3.68 -2.86
C PHE A 54 9.46 3.22 -2.04
N VAL A 55 10.28 4.16 -1.60
CA VAL A 55 11.55 3.92 -0.91
C VAL A 55 11.30 3.35 0.49
N LEU A 56 10.32 3.85 1.23
CA LEU A 56 10.11 3.39 2.61
C LEU A 56 9.77 1.89 2.69
N PRO A 57 8.79 1.35 1.94
CA PRO A 57 8.54 -0.10 1.91
C PRO A 57 9.73 -0.90 1.37
N LEU A 58 10.47 -0.35 0.39
CA LEU A 58 11.65 -1.01 -0.16
C LEU A 58 12.77 -1.13 0.89
N LEU A 59 13.01 -0.08 1.68
CA LEU A 59 14.00 -0.11 2.76
C LEU A 59 13.63 -1.11 3.85
N VAL A 60 12.35 -1.16 4.24
CA VAL A 60 11.85 -2.17 5.20
C VAL A 60 12.07 -3.58 4.64
N PHE A 61 11.74 -3.80 3.38
CA PHE A 61 11.95 -5.09 2.72
C PHE A 61 13.43 -5.49 2.68
N VAL A 62 14.32 -4.58 2.29
CA VAL A 62 15.77 -4.82 2.28
C VAL A 62 16.29 -5.12 3.69
N ALA A 63 15.83 -4.38 4.71
CA ALA A 63 16.22 -4.62 6.09
C ALA A 63 15.83 -6.04 6.56
N VAL A 64 14.59 -6.45 6.26
CA VAL A 64 14.11 -7.82 6.55
C VAL A 64 14.97 -8.86 5.83
N LEU A 65 15.26 -8.66 4.54
CA LEU A 65 16.11 -9.56 3.78
C LEU A 65 17.52 -9.68 4.35
N VAL A 66 18.14 -8.56 4.74
CA VAL A 66 19.49 -8.54 5.33
C VAL A 66 19.49 -9.31 6.64
N VAL A 67 18.52 -9.06 7.53
CA VAL A 67 18.40 -9.77 8.80
C VAL A 67 18.18 -11.27 8.58
N SER A 68 17.30 -11.67 7.65
CA SER A 68 17.08 -13.07 7.30
C SER A 68 18.34 -13.73 6.71
N ALA A 69 19.08 -13.03 5.85
CA ALA A 69 20.32 -13.54 5.26
C ALA A 69 21.42 -13.73 6.32
N LEU A 70 21.57 -12.78 7.25
CA LEU A 70 22.50 -12.90 8.39
C LEU A 70 22.14 -14.08 9.29
N ALA A 71 20.86 -14.21 9.63
CA ALA A 71 20.37 -15.33 10.45
C ALA A 71 20.61 -16.68 9.76
N ALA A 72 20.32 -16.80 8.46
CA ALA A 72 20.60 -18.00 7.68
C ALA A 72 22.11 -18.29 7.58
N GLY A 73 22.95 -17.24 7.46
CA GLY A 73 24.40 -17.37 7.48
C GLY A 73 24.91 -18.00 8.78
N LEU A 74 24.47 -17.48 9.92
CA LEU A 74 24.80 -18.00 11.25
C LEU A 74 24.29 -19.42 11.45
N GLY A 75 23.04 -19.70 11.06
CA GLY A 75 22.47 -21.04 11.13
C GLY A 75 23.28 -22.06 10.31
N ARG A 76 23.75 -21.67 9.12
CA ARG A 76 24.60 -22.52 8.27
C ARG A 76 25.95 -22.80 8.91
N THR A 77 26.59 -21.81 9.54
CA THR A 77 27.88 -22.01 10.20
C THR A 77 27.76 -22.95 11.40
N THR A 78 26.71 -22.78 12.21
CA THR A 78 26.42 -23.67 13.35
C THR A 78 26.09 -25.09 12.89
N LEU A 79 25.31 -25.23 11.82
CA LEU A 79 25.01 -26.56 11.26
C LEU A 79 26.29 -27.25 10.77
N ARG A 80 27.20 -26.52 10.11
CA ARG A 80 28.48 -27.07 9.68
C ARG A 80 29.37 -27.49 10.83
N SER A 81 29.43 -26.74 11.93
CA SER A 81 30.24 -27.13 13.09
C SER A 81 29.69 -28.39 13.75
N VAL A 82 28.36 -28.45 13.97
CA VAL A 82 27.69 -29.65 14.52
C VAL A 82 27.95 -30.90 13.66
N LEU A 83 27.95 -30.75 12.33
CA LEU A 83 28.23 -31.86 11.41
C LEU A 83 29.72 -32.23 11.35
N ALA A 84 30.63 -31.30 11.64
CA ALA A 84 32.08 -31.55 11.62
C ALA A 84 32.58 -32.22 12.91
N ASP A 85 31.90 -32.00 14.04
CA ASP A 85 32.29 -32.50 15.36
C ASP A 85 31.75 -33.92 15.66
N ASP A 86 31.34 -34.69 14.65
CA ASP A 86 30.70 -36.02 14.79
C ASP A 86 29.58 -36.04 15.87
N ALA A 87 28.79 -34.97 15.91
CA ALA A 87 27.75 -34.83 16.93
C ALA A 87 26.71 -35.98 16.83
N PRO A 88 26.12 -36.39 17.96
CA PRO A 88 25.04 -37.37 17.97
C PRO A 88 23.95 -37.04 16.95
N VAL A 89 23.46 -38.06 16.22
CA VAL A 89 22.46 -37.90 15.14
C VAL A 89 21.27 -37.04 15.55
N GLY A 90 20.79 -37.17 16.80
CA GLY A 90 19.70 -36.37 17.33
C GLY A 90 19.99 -34.86 17.37
N ILE A 91 21.22 -34.47 17.71
CA ILE A 91 21.66 -33.06 17.73
C ILE A 91 21.79 -32.52 16.30
N GLY A 92 22.35 -33.33 15.38
CA GLY A 92 22.43 -32.98 13.96
C GLY A 92 21.04 -32.74 13.33
N LEU A 93 20.08 -33.62 13.60
CA LEU A 93 18.69 -33.46 13.15
C LEU A 93 18.03 -32.21 13.74
N LEU A 94 18.22 -31.94 15.03
CA LEU A 94 17.68 -30.75 15.68
C LEU A 94 18.26 -29.47 15.05
N ALA A 95 19.57 -29.43 14.80
CA ALA A 95 20.23 -28.29 14.16
C ALA A 95 19.72 -28.07 12.71
N LEU A 96 19.53 -29.15 11.95
CA LEU A 96 18.97 -29.09 10.60
C LEU A 96 17.54 -28.58 10.60
N LEU A 97 16.68 -29.11 11.48
CA LEU A 97 15.30 -28.65 11.63
C LEU A 97 15.23 -27.18 12.05
N GLY A 98 16.10 -26.75 12.96
CA GLY A 98 16.23 -25.34 13.35
C GLY A 98 16.61 -24.44 12.17
N PHE A 99 17.57 -24.88 11.34
CA PHE A 99 17.98 -24.16 10.13
C PHE A 99 16.83 -24.06 9.11
N VAL A 100 16.13 -25.17 8.84
CA VAL A 100 14.97 -25.18 7.92
C VAL A 100 13.85 -24.30 8.45
N GLY A 101 13.57 -24.34 9.76
CA GLY A 101 12.57 -23.50 10.40
C GLY A 101 12.90 -22.01 10.29
N LEU A 102 14.17 -21.64 10.51
CA LEU A 102 14.64 -20.27 10.34
C LEU A 102 14.51 -19.78 8.89
N TRP A 103 14.85 -20.65 7.93
CA TRP A 103 14.71 -20.35 6.51
C TRP A 103 13.24 -20.16 6.11
N ALA A 104 12.35 -21.06 6.56
CA ALA A 104 10.91 -20.95 6.33
C ALA A 104 10.32 -19.67 6.94
N ALA A 105 10.74 -19.30 8.15
CA ALA A 105 10.36 -18.04 8.78
C ALA A 105 10.79 -16.82 7.96
N GLY A 106 12.00 -16.84 7.37
CA GLY A 106 12.47 -15.82 6.44
C GLY A 106 11.59 -15.70 5.21
N LEU A 107 11.19 -16.82 4.60
CA LEU A 107 10.24 -16.80 3.47
C LEU A 107 8.88 -16.26 3.85
N VAL A 108 8.35 -16.61 5.02
CA VAL A 108 7.08 -16.07 5.52
C VAL A 108 7.17 -14.56 5.71
N LEU A 109 8.27 -14.03 6.24
CA LEU A 109 8.50 -12.59 6.36
C LEU A 109 8.57 -11.91 4.99
N VAL A 110 9.23 -12.51 4.00
CA VAL A 110 9.26 -12.01 2.62
C VAL A 110 7.86 -12.01 1.99
N ALA A 111 7.07 -13.06 2.18
CA ALA A 111 5.70 -13.12 1.71
C ALA A 111 4.81 -12.07 2.42
N ALA A 112 4.94 -11.92 3.73
CA ALA A 112 4.19 -10.95 4.51
C ALA A 112 4.54 -9.50 4.11
N THR A 113 5.82 -9.20 3.88
CA THR A 113 6.25 -7.86 3.44
C THR A 113 5.85 -7.54 2.01
N THR A 114 5.85 -8.53 1.09
CA THR A 114 5.32 -8.33 -0.26
C THR A 114 3.80 -8.14 -0.26
N ALA A 115 3.07 -8.90 0.56
CA ALA A 115 1.63 -8.72 0.76
C ALA A 115 1.31 -7.35 1.40
N TRP A 116 2.06 -6.96 2.43
CA TRP A 116 1.94 -5.65 3.08
C TRP A 116 2.21 -4.51 2.10
N ARG A 117 3.26 -4.63 1.28
CA ARG A 117 3.51 -3.68 0.19
C ARG A 117 2.31 -3.63 -0.75
N GLY A 118 1.76 -4.75 -1.19
CA GLY A 118 0.53 -4.77 -1.98
C GLY A 118 -0.64 -4.03 -1.29
N ALA A 119 -0.84 -4.27 0.00
CA ALA A 119 -1.90 -3.66 0.80
C ALA A 119 -1.73 -2.15 1.01
N VAL A 120 -0.53 -1.66 1.31
CA VAL A 120 -0.23 -0.21 1.39
C VAL A 120 -0.59 0.47 0.07
N TRP A 121 -0.28 -0.20 -1.04
CA TRP A 121 -0.60 0.31 -2.36
C TRP A 121 -2.10 0.23 -2.70
N SER A 122 -2.87 -0.66 -2.07
CA SER A 122 -4.33 -0.74 -2.28
C SER A 122 -5.08 0.30 -1.43
N VAL A 123 -4.68 0.50 -0.17
CA VAL A 123 -5.28 1.47 0.78
C VAL A 123 -5.09 2.91 0.31
N THR A 124 -3.87 3.30 -0.03
CA THR A 124 -3.58 4.65 -0.59
C THR A 124 -4.40 4.93 -1.85
N ALA A 125 -4.68 3.87 -2.59
CA ALA A 125 -5.37 4.01 -3.85
C ALA A 125 -6.91 4.03 -3.65
N ALA A 126 -7.43 3.50 -2.54
CA ALA A 126 -8.86 3.50 -2.22
C ALA A 126 -9.37 4.87 -1.76
N GLY A 127 -8.48 5.86 -1.60
CA GLY A 127 -8.85 7.21 -1.16
C GLY A 127 -9.42 7.26 0.26
N THR A 128 -9.33 6.16 1.03
CA THR A 128 -9.94 6.06 2.37
C THR A 128 -9.29 6.98 3.39
N ILE A 129 -8.13 7.55 3.08
CA ILE A 129 -7.52 8.64 3.83
C ILE A 129 -7.65 9.91 2.97
N GLY A 130 -8.79 10.60 3.07
CA GLY A 130 -8.95 11.96 2.54
C GLY A 130 -9.69 12.13 1.21
N ALA A 131 -10.39 11.12 0.69
CA ALA A 131 -11.39 11.36 -0.36
C ALA A 131 -12.56 12.17 0.23
N ALA A 132 -12.43 13.50 0.20
CA ALA A 132 -13.59 14.36 0.11
C ALA A 132 -14.34 13.90 -1.17
N PRO A 133 -15.62 13.54 -1.06
CA PRO A 133 -16.39 13.14 -2.24
C PRO A 133 -16.28 14.26 -3.27
N ASP A 134 -16.11 13.89 -4.54
CA ASP A 134 -16.11 14.79 -5.70
C ASP A 134 -17.51 15.40 -5.93
N GLY A 135 -18.09 15.97 -4.87
CA GLY A 135 -19.11 16.99 -4.98
C GLY A 135 -18.46 18.28 -5.50
N PRO A 136 -19.20 19.13 -6.22
CA PRO A 136 -18.79 20.50 -6.48
C PRO A 136 -18.33 21.14 -5.18
N ALA A 137 -17.17 21.79 -5.22
CA ALA A 137 -16.60 22.52 -4.09
C ALA A 137 -17.61 23.56 -3.58
N GLY A 138 -18.41 23.18 -2.59
CA GLY A 138 -19.45 24.01 -2.00
C GLY A 138 -20.43 23.22 -1.14
N ASP A 139 -20.66 21.93 -1.45
CA ASP A 139 -21.67 21.13 -0.75
C ASP A 139 -21.05 20.20 0.30
N TRP A 140 -20.41 20.81 1.31
CA TRP A 140 -19.94 20.14 2.53
C TRP A 140 -21.05 20.01 3.59
N ARG A 141 -22.30 20.33 3.24
CA ARG A 141 -23.41 20.18 4.16
C ARG A 141 -23.70 18.68 4.30
N LEU A 142 -23.40 18.12 5.48
CA LEU A 142 -24.26 17.07 6.05
C LEU A 142 -25.70 17.54 5.81
N PRO A 143 -26.63 16.74 5.24
CA PRO A 143 -28.00 17.20 5.01
C PRO A 143 -28.55 17.77 6.32
N ALA A 144 -28.54 19.09 6.43
CA ALA A 144 -28.82 19.85 7.65
C ALA A 144 -30.34 19.93 7.87
N GLY A 145 -31.03 18.84 7.59
CA GLY A 145 -32.46 18.81 7.27
C GLY A 145 -33.29 17.77 8.00
N SER A 146 -32.74 16.90 8.87
CA SER A 146 -33.58 16.05 9.73
C SER A 146 -33.98 16.71 11.05
N GLY A 147 -33.55 17.96 11.28
CA GLY A 147 -33.82 18.74 12.50
C GLY A 147 -34.55 20.06 12.27
N ARG A 148 -35.08 20.33 11.07
CA ARG A 148 -36.01 21.45 10.89
C ARG A 148 -37.41 20.94 11.20
N LEU A 149 -38.04 21.53 12.23
CA LEU A 149 -39.50 21.47 12.38
C LEU A 149 -40.12 21.82 11.01
N PRO A 150 -41.06 21.01 10.50
CA PRO A 150 -41.69 21.28 9.21
C PRO A 150 -42.22 22.71 9.20
N GLU A 151 -41.81 23.48 8.18
CA GLU A 151 -42.35 24.82 8.02
C GLU A 151 -43.88 24.71 7.94
N PRO A 152 -44.62 25.55 8.69
CA PRO A 152 -46.06 25.62 8.53
C PRO A 152 -46.33 26.06 7.10
N GLY A 153 -46.85 25.14 6.30
CA GLY A 153 -47.20 25.38 4.90
C GLY A 153 -48.12 26.59 4.74
N PRO A 154 -48.23 27.15 3.52
CA PRO A 154 -48.96 28.38 3.27
C PRO A 154 -50.36 28.27 3.86
N ARG A 155 -50.65 29.17 4.81
CA ARG A 155 -51.94 29.28 5.47
C ARG A 155 -52.98 29.44 4.36
N LYS A 156 -53.80 28.41 4.11
CA LYS A 156 -54.94 28.51 3.19
C LYS A 156 -55.76 29.71 3.65
N ALA A 157 -55.90 30.70 2.78
CA ALA A 157 -56.78 31.82 3.02
C ALA A 157 -58.18 31.24 3.23
N ASP A 158 -58.71 31.48 4.42
CA ASP A 158 -60.06 31.06 4.81
C ASP A 158 -61.06 31.88 3.97
N PRO A 159 -61.82 31.24 3.06
CA PRO A 159 -62.75 31.97 2.19
C PRO A 159 -63.99 32.47 2.92
N GLU A 160 -64.18 32.15 4.20
CA GLU A 160 -65.39 32.49 4.97
C GLU A 160 -65.35 33.88 5.63
N ARG A 161 -64.30 34.68 5.41
CA ARG A 161 -64.20 36.04 5.99
C ARG A 161 -64.86 37.12 5.11
N GLY A 162 -66.03 36.80 4.57
CA GLY A 162 -66.90 37.73 3.83
C GLY A 162 -68.18 38.04 4.60
N ASP A 163 -68.24 39.27 5.10
CA ASP A 163 -69.41 40.12 5.33
C ASP A 163 -70.61 39.58 6.14
N ARG A 164 -70.67 40.02 7.40
CA ARG A 164 -71.92 40.35 8.10
C ARG A 164 -71.75 41.64 8.90
#